data_AF-A0A3E1EDU4-F1
#
_entry.id   AF-A0A3E1EDU4-F1
#
_cell.length_a   1.000
_cell.length_b   1.000
_cell.length_c   1.000
_cell.angle_alpha   90.00
_cell.angle_beta   90.00
_cell.angle_gamma   90.00
#
_symmetry.space_group_name_H-M   'P 1'
#
loop_
_entity.id
_entity.type
_entity.pdbx_description
1 polymer ?
#
loop_
_entity_poly.entity_id
_entity_poly.type
_entity_poly.pdbx_seq_one_letter_code
_entity_poly.pdbx_strand_id
1 'polypeptide(L)'
;MDRPQRPRVIHWFRRDLRITDNTALNAACASGAEVIPVFVLSAWQRNHRWTGAARQEFLGGCLRSLDGNLRASGGRLVFRRGEADEELGRLIRETGAKAVFFNRDPDPFGKQMEKRVARVCGELGVEVHGFKD
;
A
#
# COMPACT_ATOMS: atom_id res chain seq x y z
N MET A 1 3.17 -2.74 -31.55
CA MET A 1 4.52 -2.72 -30.96
C MET A 1 4.33 -2.78 -29.46
N ASP A 2 4.75 -3.87 -28.82
CA ASP A 2 4.62 -4.05 -27.37
C ASP A 2 5.59 -3.08 -26.69
N ARG A 3 5.06 -2.16 -25.88
CA ARG A 3 5.90 -1.18 -25.17
C ARG A 3 6.66 -1.98 -24.12
N PRO A 4 8.00 -1.87 -24.00
CA PRO A 4 8.74 -2.62 -22.99
C PRO A 4 8.10 -2.37 -21.62
N GLN A 5 7.68 -3.47 -20.98
CA GLN A 5 6.95 -3.40 -19.72
C GLN A 5 7.88 -2.78 -18.68
N ARG A 6 7.55 -1.56 -18.23
CA ARG A 6 8.33 -0.88 -17.20
C ARG A 6 8.32 -1.73 -15.93
N PRO A 7 9.44 -1.80 -15.18
CA PRO A 7 9.42 -2.43 -13.87
C PRO A 7 8.34 -1.76 -13.01
N ARG A 8 7.69 -2.56 -12.17
CA ARG A 8 6.59 -2.13 -11.32
C ARG A 8 6.97 -2.24 -9.86
N VAL A 9 6.48 -1.31 -9.05
CA VAL A 9 6.63 -1.32 -7.60
C VAL A 9 5.28 -1.03 -6.96
N ILE A 10 5.07 -1.53 -5.75
CA ILE A 10 3.85 -1.27 -4.98
C ILE A 10 4.16 -0.20 -3.95
N HIS A 11 3.30 0.81 -3.85
CA HIS A 11 3.25 1.68 -2.67
C HIS A 11 2.03 1.31 -1.84
N TRP A 12 2.25 0.77 -0.65
CA TRP A 12 1.20 0.34 0.26
C TRP A 12 0.82 1.45 1.24
N PHE A 13 -0.29 2.12 0.93
CA PHE A 13 -0.93 3.09 1.82
C PHE A 13 -1.56 2.40 3.03
N ARG A 14 -1.41 3.03 4.19
CA ARG A 14 -1.92 2.53 5.47
C ARG A 14 -2.60 3.63 6.27
N ARG A 15 -1.87 4.26 7.20
CA ARG A 15 -2.39 5.38 8.00
C ARG A 15 -2.27 6.70 7.29
N ASP A 16 -1.19 6.86 6.54
CA ASP A 16 -0.92 8.08 5.80
C ASP A 16 -1.57 8.03 4.42
N LEU A 17 -2.70 8.72 4.24
CA LEU A 17 -3.52 8.69 3.03
C LEU A 17 -3.36 9.97 2.22
N ARG A 18 -2.12 10.35 1.91
CA ARG A 18 -1.77 11.56 1.14
C ARG A 18 -0.72 11.26 0.07
N ILE A 19 -0.73 12.05 -1.01
CA ILE A 19 0.28 11.95 -2.08
C ILE A 19 1.38 13.00 -1.98
N THR A 20 1.13 14.10 -1.27
CA THR A 20 2.09 15.18 -1.03
C THR A 20 2.82 14.93 0.28
N ASP A 21 4.14 15.16 0.29
CA ASP A 21 4.96 14.98 1.50
C ASP A 21 4.80 13.59 2.12
N ASN A 22 4.91 12.55 1.28
CA ASN A 22 4.90 11.15 1.70
C ASN A 22 6.24 10.52 1.33
N THR A 23 7.07 10.26 2.34
CA THR A 23 8.46 9.81 2.14
C THR A 23 8.56 8.52 1.34
N ALA A 24 7.77 7.48 1.68
CA ALA A 24 7.82 6.21 0.96
C ALA A 24 7.25 6.30 -0.47
N LEU A 25 6.22 7.11 -0.72
CA LEU A 25 5.68 7.31 -2.05
C LEU A 25 6.69 8.05 -2.93
N ASN A 26 7.34 9.09 -2.39
CA ASN A 26 8.39 9.81 -3.09
C ASN A 26 9.55 8.88 -3.48
N ALA A 27 10.00 8.01 -2.54
CA ALA A 27 11.02 7.00 -2.82
C ALA A 27 10.57 5.99 -3.90
N ALA A 28 9.31 5.55 -3.87
CA ALA A 28 8.75 4.67 -4.89
C ALA A 28 8.78 5.33 -6.28
N CYS A 29 8.37 6.60 -6.38
CA CYS A 29 8.42 7.36 -7.63
C CYS A 29 9.86 7.59 -8.12
N ALA A 30 10.80 7.85 -7.21
CA ALA A 30 12.21 8.07 -7.53
C ALA A 30 12.92 6.81 -8.10
N SER A 31 12.34 5.61 -7.92
CA SER A 31 12.87 4.38 -8.51
C SER A 31 12.78 4.32 -10.04
N GLY A 32 11.99 5.20 -10.67
CA GLY A 32 11.73 5.18 -12.12
C GLY A 32 10.77 4.07 -12.59
N ALA A 33 10.29 3.24 -11.66
CA ALA A 33 9.29 2.20 -11.91
C ALA A 33 7.86 2.76 -12.00
N GLU A 34 6.96 2.00 -12.62
CA GLU A 34 5.52 2.24 -12.51
C GLU A 34 5.04 1.92 -11.09
N VAL A 35 4.47 2.90 -10.39
CA VAL A 35 3.99 2.74 -9.01
C VAL A 35 2.54 2.27 -9.01
N ILE A 36 2.27 1.19 -8.29
CA ILE A 36 0.93 0.65 -8.03
C ILE A 36 0.54 1.07 -6.60
N PRO A 37 -0.30 2.10 -6.43
CA PRO A 37 -0.73 2.54 -5.12
C PRO A 37 -1.83 1.61 -4.62
N VAL A 38 -1.65 1.00 -3.44
CA VAL A 38 -2.61 0.04 -2.88
C VAL A 38 -2.98 0.39 -1.46
N PHE A 39 -4.26 0.21 -1.12
CA PHE A 39 -4.74 0.17 0.26
C PHE A 39 -5.39 -1.20 0.51
N VAL A 40 -5.00 -1.85 1.62
CA VAL A 40 -5.58 -3.13 2.04
C VAL A 40 -6.48 -2.87 3.25
N LEU A 41 -7.79 -3.00 3.06
CA LEU A 41 -8.75 -2.97 4.16
C LEU A 41 -8.69 -4.29 4.93
N SER A 42 -8.33 -4.25 6.20
CA SER A 42 -8.27 -5.46 7.01
C SER A 42 -9.64 -6.13 7.11
N ALA A 43 -9.67 -7.46 7.06
CA ALA A 43 -10.87 -8.25 7.30
C ALA A 43 -11.23 -8.35 8.80
N TRP A 44 -10.74 -7.43 9.64
CA TRP A 44 -10.89 -7.51 11.08
C TRP A 44 -12.36 -7.29 11.48
N GLN A 45 -13.02 -8.37 11.88
CA GLN A 45 -14.46 -8.41 12.17
C GLN A 45 -14.81 -8.15 13.65
N ARG A 46 -13.83 -7.96 14.53
CA ARG A 46 -14.11 -7.73 15.95
C ARG A 46 -14.52 -6.27 16.18
N ASN A 47 -15.44 -6.04 17.12
CA ASN A 47 -15.76 -4.69 17.63
C ASN A 47 -14.49 -4.06 18.20
N HIS A 48 -13.82 -3.20 17.43
CA HIS A 48 -12.74 -2.35 17.92
C HIS A 48 -13.27 -0.94 18.14
N ARG A 49 -12.66 -0.18 19.04
CA ARG A 49 -12.90 1.28 19.12
C ARG A 49 -12.59 2.02 17.80
N TRP A 50 -11.85 1.38 16.88
CA TRP A 50 -11.49 1.92 15.57
C TRP A 50 -12.48 1.54 14.44
N THR A 51 -13.50 0.73 14.72
CA THR A 51 -14.47 0.25 13.72
C THR A 51 -15.84 0.93 13.82
N GLY A 52 -15.98 2.00 14.61
CA GLY A 52 -17.23 2.77 14.70
C GLY A 52 -17.62 3.44 13.38
N ALA A 53 -18.92 3.58 13.13
CA ALA A 53 -19.47 4.04 11.85
C ALA A 53 -18.90 5.40 11.39
N ALA A 54 -18.84 6.40 12.26
CA ALA A 54 -18.30 7.72 11.93
C ALA A 54 -16.82 7.67 11.48
N ARG A 55 -16.02 6.79 12.09
CA ARG A 55 -14.62 6.61 11.71
C ARG A 55 -14.48 5.91 10.37
N GLN A 56 -15.34 4.93 10.07
CA GLN A 56 -15.37 4.25 8.78
C GLN A 56 -15.83 5.20 7.66
N GLU A 57 -16.81 6.05 7.93
CA GLU A 57 -17.24 7.10 7.01
C GLU A 57 -16.12 8.09 6.71
N PHE A 58 -15.44 8.59 7.76
CA PHE A 58 -14.28 9.46 7.60
C PHE A 58 -13.16 8.80 6.78
N LEU A 59 -12.80 7.55 7.11
CA LEU A 59 -11.82 6.78 6.34
C LEU A 59 -12.23 6.64 4.87
N GLY A 60 -13.50 6.33 4.60
CA GLY A 60 -14.03 6.27 3.24
C GLY A 60 -13.90 7.61 2.51
N GLY A 61 -14.11 8.73 3.21
CA GLY A 61 -13.86 10.08 2.69
C GLY A 61 -12.40 10.31 2.31
N CYS A 62 -11.46 9.98 3.22
CA CYS A 62 -10.03 10.07 2.95
C CYS A 62 -9.60 9.22 1.75
N LEU A 63 -10.10 7.99 1.65
CA LEU A 63 -9.77 7.07 0.54
C LEU A 63 -10.32 7.58 -0.81
N ARG A 64 -11.53 8.16 -0.83
CA ARG A 64 -12.07 8.81 -2.03
C ARG A 64 -11.23 10.00 -2.45
N SER A 65 -10.81 10.83 -1.50
CA SER A 65 -9.93 11.97 -1.78
C SER A 65 -8.57 11.51 -2.29
N LEU A 66 -7.98 10.46 -1.70
CA LEU A 66 -6.73 9.87 -2.13
C LEU A 66 -6.81 9.34 -3.56
N ASP A 67 -7.85 8.55 -3.88
CA ASP A 67 -8.05 8.04 -5.26
C ASP A 67 -8.24 9.17 -6.26
N GLY A 68 -8.99 10.23 -5.91
CA GLY A 68 -9.15 11.42 -6.75
C GLY A 68 -7.81 12.09 -7.06
N ASN A 69 -6.96 12.28 -6.05
CA ASN A 69 -5.63 12.86 -6.20
C ASN A 69 -4.70 11.95 -7.04
N LEU A 70 -4.76 10.63 -6.85
CA LEU A 70 -3.98 9.68 -7.65
C LEU A 70 -4.41 9.71 -9.12
N ARG A 71 -5.72 9.79 -9.40
CA ARG A 71 -6.25 9.91 -10.77
C ARG A 71 -5.84 11.19 -11.46
N ALA A 72 -5.82 12.31 -10.75
CA ALA A 72 -5.33 13.58 -11.28
C ALA A 72 -3.85 13.48 -11.72
N SER A 73 -3.08 12.60 -11.08
CA SER A 73 -1.67 12.29 -11.42
C SER A 73 -1.51 11.10 -12.40
N GLY A 74 -2.61 10.60 -12.99
CA GLY A 74 -2.58 9.49 -13.96
C GLY A 74 -2.50 8.08 -13.36
N GLY A 75 -2.59 7.95 -12.03
CA GLY A 75 -2.66 6.67 -11.33
C GLY A 75 -4.09 6.32 -10.88
N ARG A 76 -4.22 5.28 -10.05
CA ARG A 76 -5.48 4.92 -9.39
C ARG A 76 -5.18 4.13 -8.12
N LEU A 77 -5.98 4.32 -7.07
CA LEU A 77 -5.88 3.49 -5.88
C LEU A 77 -6.41 2.08 -6.16
N VAL A 78 -5.54 1.09 -5.97
CA VAL A 78 -5.92 -0.32 -5.91
C VAL A 78 -6.47 -0.62 -4.53
N PHE A 79 -7.71 -1.08 -4.47
CA PHE A 79 -8.33 -1.52 -3.22
C PHE A 79 -8.25 -3.05 -3.11
N ARG A 80 -7.85 -3.53 -1.93
CA ARG A 80 -7.85 -4.95 -1.56
C ARG A 80 -8.49 -5.11 -0.19
N ARG A 81 -8.97 -6.31 0.12
CA ARG A 81 -9.60 -6.62 1.41
C ARG A 81 -9.12 -7.98 1.89
N GLY A 82 -8.54 -8.04 3.08
CA GLY A 82 -7.98 -9.26 3.63
C GLY A 82 -6.81 -8.99 4.56
N GLU A 83 -5.97 -10.01 4.77
CA GLU A 83 -4.69 -9.86 5.44
C GLU A 83 -3.67 -9.23 4.50
N ALA A 84 -2.93 -8.24 4.98
CA ALA A 84 -2.05 -7.42 4.14
C ALA A 84 -0.95 -8.25 3.45
N ASP A 85 -0.35 -9.20 4.16
CA ASP A 85 0.68 -10.08 3.62
C ASP A 85 0.17 -10.99 2.51
N GLU A 86 -1.04 -11.54 2.65
CA GLU A 86 -1.66 -12.33 1.59
C GLU A 86 -2.03 -11.48 0.37
N GLU A 87 -2.71 -10.36 0.59
CA GLU A 87 -3.21 -9.50 -0.49
C GLU A 87 -2.06 -8.84 -1.27
N LEU A 88 -0.99 -8.41 -0.58
CA LEU A 88 0.21 -7.91 -1.24
C LEU A 88 0.94 -9.02 -1.99
N GLY A 89 1.02 -10.23 -1.43
CA GLY A 89 1.58 -11.39 -2.12
C GLY A 89 0.81 -11.76 -3.40
N ARG A 90 -0.52 -11.66 -3.39
CA ARG A 90 -1.36 -11.83 -4.60
C ARG A 90 -1.07 -10.72 -5.61
N LEU A 91 -1.10 -9.46 -5.16
CA LEU A 91 -0.87 -8.30 -6.02
C LEU A 91 0.53 -8.34 -6.67
N ILE A 92 1.56 -8.77 -5.94
CA ILE A 92 2.92 -8.99 -6.47
C ILE A 92 2.88 -9.97 -7.63
N ARG A 93 2.22 -11.12 -7.47
CA ARG A 93 2.12 -12.16 -8.52
C ARG A 93 1.30 -11.69 -9.72
N GLU A 94 0.21 -10.96 -9.48
CA GLU A 94 -0.65 -10.39 -10.53
C GLU A 94 0.08 -9.36 -11.39
N THR A 95 0.96 -8.56 -10.78
CA THR A 95 1.51 -7.37 -11.42
C THR A 95 2.98 -7.50 -11.83
N GLY A 96 3.68 -8.49 -11.28
CA GLY A 96 5.13 -8.66 -11.45
C GLY A 96 5.96 -7.65 -10.66
N ALA A 97 5.38 -6.98 -9.66
CA ALA A 97 6.06 -5.94 -8.90
C ALA A 97 7.34 -6.45 -8.22
N LYS A 98 8.39 -5.62 -8.22
CA LYS A 98 9.74 -5.97 -7.75
C LYS A 98 10.10 -5.40 -6.39
N ALA A 99 9.30 -4.45 -5.90
CA ALA A 99 9.48 -3.89 -4.58
C ALA A 99 8.14 -3.43 -3.96
N VAL A 100 8.09 -3.40 -2.63
CA VAL A 100 7.00 -2.82 -1.83
C VAL A 100 7.55 -1.69 -0.96
N PHE A 101 6.95 -0.50 -1.10
CA PHE A 101 7.27 0.71 -0.35
C PHE A 101 6.14 1.05 0.62
N PHE A 102 6.46 1.43 1.85
CA PHE A 102 5.47 1.91 2.83
C PHE A 102 6.10 2.80 3.91
N ASN A 103 5.29 3.69 4.51
CA ASN A 103 5.67 4.38 5.75
C ASN A 103 5.40 3.45 6.94
N ARG A 104 6.38 3.27 7.84
CA ARG A 104 6.36 2.35 9.00
C ARG A 104 5.34 2.77 10.06
N ASP A 105 4.84 1.80 10.82
CA ASP A 105 3.88 2.01 11.91
C ASP A 105 4.66 1.85 13.22
N PRO A 106 4.68 2.84 14.12
CA PRO A 106 5.27 2.64 15.43
C PRO A 106 4.50 1.62 16.28
N ASP A 107 3.21 1.38 15.98
CA ASP A 107 2.34 0.47 16.71
C ASP A 107 2.81 -1.00 16.63
N PRO A 108 2.76 -1.77 17.75
CA PRO A 108 3.17 -3.17 17.76
C PRO A 108 2.45 -4.06 16.72
N PHE A 109 1.16 -3.83 16.49
CA PHE A 109 0.39 -4.59 15.50
C PHE A 109 0.88 -4.28 14.09
N GLY A 110 1.11 -3.00 13.79
CA GLY A 110 1.66 -2.57 12.51
C GLY A 110 3.06 -3.14 12.27
N LYS A 111 3.95 -3.16 13.28
CA LYS A 111 5.26 -3.81 13.18
C LYS A 111 5.17 -5.31 12.93
N GLN A 112 4.22 -6.00 13.56
CA GLN A 112 4.03 -7.44 13.33
C GLN A 112 3.53 -7.71 11.91
N MET A 113 2.64 -6.86 11.40
CA MET A 113 2.17 -6.93 10.02
C MET A 113 3.30 -6.66 9.02
N GLU A 114 4.14 -5.65 9.26
CA GLU A 114 5.32 -5.35 8.44
C GLU A 114 6.28 -6.54 8.37
N LYS A 115 6.48 -7.27 9.48
CA LYS A 115 7.29 -8.50 9.49
C LYS A 115 6.68 -9.60 8.61
N ARG A 116 5.36 -9.79 8.64
CA ARG A 116 4.69 -10.78 7.78
C ARG A 116 4.80 -10.41 6.30
N VAL A 117 4.57 -9.13 5.97
CA VAL A 117 4.74 -8.61 4.60
C VAL A 117 6.19 -8.80 4.14
N ALA A 118 7.17 -8.49 4.99
CA ALA A 118 8.58 -8.67 4.66
C ALA A 118 8.94 -10.13 4.40
N ARG A 119 8.38 -11.06 5.18
CA ARG A 119 8.54 -12.51 4.96
C ARG A 119 7.98 -12.93 3.59
N VAL A 120 6.74 -12.56 3.27
CA VAL A 120 6.11 -12.90 1.99
C VAL A 120 6.90 -12.31 0.81
N CYS A 121 7.37 -11.08 0.93
CA CYS A 121 8.21 -10.46 -0.11
C CYS A 121 9.54 -11.20 -0.27
N GLY A 122 10.19 -11.61 0.83
CA GLY A 122 11.40 -12.42 0.79
C GLY A 122 11.20 -13.78 0.11
N GLU A 123 10.09 -14.47 0.41
CA GLU A 123 9.69 -15.72 -0.25
C GLU A 123 9.44 -15.55 -1.75
N LEU A 124 9.08 -14.35 -2.20
CA LEU A 124 8.83 -13.99 -3.60
C LEU A 124 10.01 -13.31 -4.30
N GLY A 125 11.13 -13.08 -3.61
CA GLY A 125 12.28 -12.35 -4.16
C GLY A 125 11.99 -10.88 -4.48
N VAL A 126 11.13 -10.24 -3.68
CA VAL A 126 10.69 -8.84 -3.82
C VAL A 126 11.31 -7.99 -2.71
N GLU A 127 11.82 -6.82 -3.06
CA GLU A 127 12.43 -5.90 -2.11
C GLU A 127 11.38 -5.19 -1.22
N VAL A 128 11.80 -4.79 -0.02
CA VAL A 128 10.91 -4.13 0.95
C VAL A 128 11.56 -2.88 1.50
N HIS A 129 10.91 -1.75 1.30
CA HIS A 129 11.42 -0.43 1.66
C HIS A 129 10.46 0.27 2.62
N GLY A 130 10.76 0.20 3.92
CA GLY A 130 9.99 0.87 4.97
C GLY A 130 10.63 2.20 5.39
N PHE A 131 9.88 3.30 5.40
CA PHE A 131 10.36 4.64 5.75
C PHE A 131 9.76 5.16 7.05
N LYS A 132 10.47 6.06 7.74
CA LYS A 132 9.89 6.83 8.85
C LYS A 132 9.30 8.10 8.25
N ASP A 133 8.10 8.44 8.66
CA ASP A 133 7.32 9.58 8.18
C ASP A 133 6.38 10.04 9.31
#